data_AF-A0AAU0WEP0-F1
#
_entry.id   AF-A0AAU0WEP0-F1
#
_cell.length_a   1.000
_cell.length_b   1.000
_cell.length_c   1.000
_cell.angle_alpha   90.00
_cell.angle_beta   90.00
_cell.angle_gamma   90.00
#
_symmetry.space_group_name_H-M   'P 1'
#
loop_
_entity.id
_entity.type
_entity.pdbx_description
1 polymer ?
#
loop_
_entity_poly.entity_id
_entity_poly.type
_entity_poly.pdbx_seq_one_letter_code
_entity_poly.pdbx_strand_id
1 'polypeptide(L)'
;MNHVKPCSQTLAGQAAEGLIYLPQPMDHRRLAFPDRMAGMEITPGLGIDLVKIGDQRSRVEARIGPPYHGPGGRRAVYTTSPTLVITYAADETVELVEIRYSGEGGDTEVHYGGVQLTHRFLDDVVADLHALGHTSTPSDIGHDFHVGFSVWSMHSLWAGDLDPEADEDDERAVSETVSVAPYDYFTGG
;
A
#
# COMPACT_ATOMS: atom_id res chain seq x y z
N MET A 1 4.16 -31.82 -83.63
CA MET A 1 4.74 -30.97 -84.68
C MET A 1 3.88 -29.72 -84.83
N ASN A 2 4.55 -28.58 -85.01
CA ASN A 2 4.06 -27.29 -85.48
C ASN A 2 3.52 -26.28 -84.45
N HIS A 3 4.46 -25.41 -84.07
CA HIS A 3 4.34 -23.95 -83.94
C HIS A 3 3.13 -23.29 -84.60
N VAL A 4 2.49 -22.36 -83.86
CA VAL A 4 2.15 -21.00 -84.31
C VAL A 4 2.20 -20.03 -83.10
N LYS A 5 3.10 -19.04 -83.17
CA LYS A 5 3.11 -17.73 -82.47
C LYS A 5 2.27 -16.73 -83.32
N PRO A 6 2.07 -15.44 -82.98
CA PRO A 6 2.09 -14.70 -81.70
C PRO A 6 0.85 -13.75 -81.59
N CYS A 7 0.74 -12.90 -80.54
CA CYS A 7 0.50 -11.44 -80.70
C CYS A 7 0.27 -10.75 -79.34
N SER A 8 0.95 -9.60 -79.16
CA SER A 8 0.46 -8.36 -78.50
C SER A 8 0.14 -8.45 -77.00
N GLN A 9 0.47 -7.52 -76.09
CA GLN A 9 0.88 -6.12 -76.10
C GLN A 9 1.31 -5.88 -74.62
N THR A 10 2.49 -5.34 -74.33
CA THR A 10 2.74 -3.90 -74.14
C THR A 10 2.47 -3.38 -72.71
N LEU A 11 3.53 -2.74 -72.18
CA LEU A 11 3.59 -1.63 -71.21
C LEU A 11 3.61 -1.88 -69.69
N ALA A 12 4.51 -1.07 -69.12
CA ALA A 12 4.53 -0.48 -67.79
C ALA A 12 5.04 -1.36 -66.63
N GLY A 13 6.37 -1.36 -66.48
CA GLY A 13 6.96 -1.32 -65.16
C GLY A 13 6.62 0.03 -64.51
N GLN A 14 5.91 -0.02 -63.38
CA GLN A 14 5.77 1.10 -62.46
C GLN A 14 6.44 0.73 -61.14
N ALA A 15 7.39 1.57 -60.75
CA ALA A 15 7.90 1.67 -59.41
C ALA A 15 6.78 2.15 -58.46
N ALA A 16 6.71 1.54 -57.29
CA ALA A 16 6.13 2.11 -56.07
C ALA A 16 7.07 1.69 -54.95
N GLU A 17 8.07 2.52 -54.67
CA GLU A 17 8.04 3.49 -53.57
C GLU A 17 8.07 2.81 -52.20
N GLY A 18 9.24 2.92 -51.57
CA GLY A 18 9.50 2.44 -50.23
C GLY A 18 8.71 3.21 -49.20
N LEU A 19 7.97 2.47 -48.38
CA LEU A 19 7.45 2.97 -47.11
C LEU A 19 8.60 3.02 -46.11
N ILE A 20 9.14 4.22 -45.94
CA ILE A 20 9.99 4.58 -44.80
C ILE A 20 9.10 4.47 -43.55
N TYR A 21 9.45 3.54 -42.67
CA TYR A 21 8.87 3.43 -41.34
C TYR A 21 9.32 4.64 -40.51
N LEU A 22 8.50 5.69 -40.47
CA LEU A 22 8.67 6.79 -39.54
C LEU A 22 8.13 6.35 -38.16
N PRO A 23 8.94 6.32 -37.10
CA PRO A 23 8.41 6.07 -35.77
C PRO A 23 7.43 7.19 -35.39
N GLN A 24 6.24 6.79 -34.96
CA GLN A 24 5.21 7.70 -34.46
C GLN A 24 5.77 8.50 -33.26
N PRO A 25 5.45 9.79 -33.12
CA PRO A 25 5.88 10.59 -31.98
C PRO A 25 5.28 10.01 -30.69
N MET A 26 6.16 9.66 -29.74
CA MET A 26 5.78 9.23 -28.40
C MET A 26 5.02 10.37 -27.70
N ASP A 27 3.73 10.13 -27.46
CA ASP A 27 2.91 10.97 -26.60
C ASP A 27 3.41 10.83 -25.15
N HIS A 28 3.96 11.92 -24.61
CA HIS A 28 4.44 11.99 -23.23
C HIS A 28 3.31 12.19 -22.20
N ARG A 29 2.04 11.95 -22.54
CA ARG A 29 0.92 12.04 -21.62
C ARG A 29 0.28 10.67 -21.36
N ARG A 30 0.53 10.19 -20.13
CA ARG A 30 0.07 8.96 -19.47
C ARG A 30 1.10 7.83 -19.47
N LEU A 31 2.11 8.01 -18.61
CA LEU A 31 2.53 6.90 -17.76
C LEU A 31 1.38 6.62 -16.78
N ALA A 32 0.34 5.95 -17.28
CA ALA A 32 -0.49 5.16 -16.40
C ALA A 32 0.41 4.04 -15.92
N PHE A 33 0.97 4.18 -14.72
CA PHE A 33 1.45 3.04 -13.96
C PHE A 33 0.28 2.04 -13.96
N PRO A 34 0.51 0.78 -14.35
CA PRO A 34 -0.54 -0.21 -14.28
C PRO A 34 -1.06 -0.23 -12.84
N ASP A 35 -2.37 -0.30 -12.72
CA ASP A 35 -3.16 -0.58 -11.52
C ASP A 35 -2.67 -1.91 -10.90
N ARG A 36 -1.50 -1.85 -10.24
CA ARG A 36 -0.76 -2.94 -9.62
C ARG A 36 -0.17 -2.38 -8.34
N MET A 37 -1.01 -2.30 -7.32
CA MET A 37 -0.91 -2.97 -6.02
C MET A 37 -2.12 -2.47 -5.23
N ALA A 38 -3.17 -3.29 -5.08
CA ALA A 38 -4.34 -2.94 -4.30
C ALA A 38 -3.99 -2.98 -2.80
N GLY A 39 -3.28 -1.94 -2.35
CA GLY A 39 -2.89 -1.72 -0.96
C GLY A 39 -3.52 -0.46 -0.39
N MET A 40 -3.51 -0.33 0.93
CA MET A 40 -4.01 0.84 1.65
C MET A 40 -2.87 1.81 1.94
N GLU A 41 -2.86 2.97 1.30
CA GLU A 41 -1.87 4.02 1.57
C GLU A 41 -2.22 4.81 2.84
N ILE A 42 -1.24 5.01 3.72
CA ILE A 42 -1.38 5.91 4.87
C ILE A 42 -1.00 7.34 4.51
N THR A 43 -1.59 8.29 5.22
CA THR A 43 -1.11 9.66 5.31
C THR A 43 -0.52 9.88 6.71
N PRO A 44 0.81 9.98 6.85
CA PRO A 44 1.46 10.18 8.15
C PRO A 44 0.87 11.37 8.92
N GLY A 45 0.67 11.19 10.23
CA GLY A 45 0.08 12.19 11.11
C GLY A 45 -1.44 12.38 10.94
N LEU A 46 -2.04 11.78 9.90
CA LEU A 46 -3.40 12.10 9.48
C LEU A 46 -4.32 10.89 9.37
N GLY A 47 -3.84 9.67 9.09
CA GLY A 47 -4.66 8.46 9.03
C GLY A 47 -4.76 7.86 7.62
N ILE A 48 -5.92 7.34 7.24
CA ILE A 48 -6.21 6.68 5.95
C ILE A 48 -7.48 7.23 5.33
N ASP A 49 -7.79 6.89 4.09
CA ASP A 49 -8.95 7.49 3.40
C ASP A 49 -10.31 7.21 4.06
N LEU A 50 -10.41 6.12 4.81
CA LEU A 50 -11.61 5.78 5.57
C LEU A 50 -11.79 6.61 6.85
N VAL A 51 -10.68 7.00 7.48
CA VAL A 51 -10.65 7.67 8.78
C VAL A 51 -9.41 8.56 8.91
N LYS A 52 -9.65 9.82 9.25
CA LYS A 52 -8.59 10.79 9.50
C LYS A 52 -8.58 11.22 10.98
N ILE A 53 -7.41 11.58 11.49
CA ILE A 53 -7.24 12.22 12.80
C ILE A 53 -8.11 13.48 12.86
N GLY A 54 -8.80 13.68 13.98
CA GLY A 54 -9.76 14.76 14.19
C GLY A 54 -11.16 14.51 13.60
N ASP A 55 -11.38 13.42 12.85
CA ASP A 55 -12.74 13.05 12.46
C ASP A 55 -13.62 12.78 13.69
N GLN A 56 -14.88 13.15 13.59
CA GLN A 56 -15.88 12.85 14.62
C GLN A 56 -16.35 11.40 14.50
N ARG A 57 -16.48 10.68 15.64
CA ARG A 57 -16.96 9.28 15.69
C ARG A 57 -18.22 9.07 14.86
N SER A 58 -19.21 9.94 15.03
CA SER A 58 -20.47 9.86 14.28
C SER A 58 -20.27 9.88 12.76
N ARG A 59 -19.27 10.62 12.26
CA ARG A 59 -18.92 10.65 10.83
C ARG A 59 -18.17 9.40 10.40
N VAL A 60 -17.26 8.89 11.24
CA VAL A 60 -16.57 7.63 11.00
C VAL A 60 -17.59 6.50 10.87
N GLU A 61 -18.45 6.34 11.87
CA GLU A 61 -19.45 5.26 11.91
C GLU A 61 -20.50 5.39 10.81
N ALA A 62 -20.81 6.61 10.35
CA ALA A 62 -21.64 6.81 9.16
C ALA A 62 -20.96 6.33 7.86
N ARG A 63 -19.61 6.33 7.79
CA ARG A 63 -18.85 5.88 6.61
C ARG A 63 -18.54 4.39 6.64
N ILE A 64 -18.09 3.86 7.79
CA ILE A 64 -17.58 2.47 7.90
C ILE A 64 -18.45 1.54 8.73
N GLY A 65 -19.59 2.02 9.23
CA GLY A 65 -20.49 1.27 10.09
C GLY A 65 -20.11 1.36 11.57
N PRO A 66 -20.98 0.83 12.46
CA PRO A 66 -20.72 0.81 13.90
C PRO A 66 -19.55 -0.12 14.23
N PRO A 67 -18.84 0.11 15.35
CA PRO A 67 -17.76 -0.77 15.76
C PRO A 67 -18.30 -2.14 16.18
N TYR A 68 -17.54 -3.19 15.85
CA TYR A 68 -17.78 -4.55 16.30
C TYR A 68 -17.46 -4.72 17.79
N HIS A 69 -16.43 -4.03 18.29
CA HIS A 69 -16.09 -3.98 19.72
C HIS A 69 -15.86 -2.56 20.21
N GLY A 70 -16.20 -2.32 21.48
CA GLY A 70 -16.07 -1.01 22.12
C GLY A 70 -17.06 0.08 21.66
N PRO A 71 -18.36 -0.23 21.41
CA PRO A 71 -19.32 0.81 21.05
C PRO A 71 -19.43 1.87 22.15
N GLY A 72 -19.28 3.15 21.78
CA GLY A 72 -19.23 4.29 22.71
C GLY A 72 -18.00 4.35 23.63
N GLY A 73 -17.09 3.38 23.53
CA GLY A 73 -15.85 3.33 24.31
C GLY A 73 -14.71 4.10 23.65
N ARG A 74 -13.71 4.50 24.43
CA ARG A 74 -12.54 5.26 23.94
C ARG A 74 -11.81 4.53 22.80
N ARG A 75 -11.67 3.22 22.89
CA ARG A 75 -11.05 2.37 21.86
C ARG A 75 -12.12 1.49 21.23
N ALA A 76 -12.22 1.52 19.91
CA ALA A 76 -13.24 0.81 19.15
C ALA A 76 -12.62 0.02 17.98
N VAL A 77 -13.12 -1.19 17.73
CA VAL A 77 -12.63 -2.10 16.69
C VAL A 77 -13.66 -2.22 15.59
N TYR A 78 -13.22 -2.08 14.34
CA TYR A 78 -14.05 -2.11 13.14
C TYR A 78 -13.61 -3.26 12.24
N THR A 79 -14.56 -4.04 11.76
CA THR A 79 -14.33 -5.21 10.87
C THR A 79 -14.14 -4.80 9.42
N THR A 80 -13.46 -3.69 9.18
CA THR A 80 -12.95 -3.33 7.85
C THR A 80 -11.86 -4.30 7.42
N SER A 81 -11.49 -4.27 6.14
CA SER A 81 -10.31 -4.97 5.63
C SER A 81 -9.28 -3.93 5.15
N PRO A 82 -8.11 -3.80 5.80
CA PRO A 82 -7.70 -4.46 7.05
C PRO A 82 -8.51 -3.97 8.27
N THR A 83 -8.40 -4.67 9.40
CA THR A 83 -9.11 -4.32 10.64
C THR A 83 -8.59 -2.99 11.18
N LEU A 84 -9.51 -2.06 11.46
CA LEU A 84 -9.18 -0.79 12.06
C LEU A 84 -9.48 -0.81 13.55
N VAL A 85 -8.53 -0.32 14.35
CA VAL A 85 -8.76 0.01 15.75
C VAL A 85 -8.56 1.51 15.90
N ILE A 86 -9.61 2.19 16.34
CA ILE A 86 -9.62 3.65 16.46
C ILE A 86 -9.68 4.02 17.93
N THR A 87 -8.77 4.89 18.35
CA THR A 87 -8.84 5.54 19.67
C THR A 87 -9.39 6.94 19.49
N TYR A 88 -10.41 7.26 20.29
CA TYR A 88 -11.08 8.54 20.32
C TYR A 88 -10.67 9.34 21.57
N ALA A 89 -10.68 10.66 21.43
CA ALA A 89 -10.63 11.61 22.52
C ALA A 89 -11.93 11.61 23.33
N ALA A 90 -11.95 12.38 24.43
CA ALA A 90 -13.15 12.57 25.24
C ALA A 90 -14.28 13.29 24.50
N ASP A 91 -13.96 14.10 23.49
CA ASP A 91 -14.93 14.79 22.63
C ASP A 91 -15.32 14.00 21.37
N GLU A 92 -15.01 12.69 21.38
CA GLU A 92 -15.29 11.74 20.30
C GLU A 92 -14.57 12.02 18.98
N THR A 93 -13.50 12.84 19.00
CA THR A 93 -12.61 12.99 17.84
C THR A 93 -11.58 11.87 17.76
N VAL A 94 -11.17 11.47 16.57
CA VAL A 94 -10.14 10.44 16.35
C VAL A 94 -8.76 10.97 16.77
N GLU A 95 -8.08 10.27 17.68
CA GLU A 95 -6.71 10.56 18.12
C GLU A 95 -5.66 9.61 17.51
N LEU A 96 -6.06 8.37 17.23
CA LEU A 96 -5.17 7.32 16.72
C LEU A 96 -5.95 6.38 15.81
N VAL A 97 -5.33 5.99 14.70
CA VAL A 97 -5.79 4.93 13.81
C VAL A 97 -4.75 3.82 13.79
N GLU A 98 -5.09 2.64 14.29
CA GLU A 98 -4.28 1.44 14.14
C GLU A 98 -4.87 0.56 13.04
N ILE A 99 -4.01 0.11 12.14
CA ILE A 99 -4.33 -0.70 10.98
C ILE A 99 -3.69 -2.05 11.21
N ARG A 100 -4.51 -3.03 11.58
CA ARG A 100 -4.03 -4.33 12.05
C ARG A 100 -4.19 -5.40 11.00
N TYR A 101 -3.23 -6.31 10.96
CA TYR A 101 -3.43 -7.63 10.38
C TYR A 101 -4.70 -8.28 10.94
N SER A 102 -5.55 -8.81 10.07
CA SER A 102 -6.85 -9.38 10.43
C SER A 102 -6.95 -10.90 10.25
N GLY A 103 -5.83 -11.62 10.11
CA GLY A 103 -5.82 -13.07 9.90
C GLY A 103 -6.08 -13.50 8.46
N GLU A 104 -6.48 -14.77 8.26
CA GLU A 104 -6.87 -15.33 6.95
C GLU A 104 -8.01 -14.49 6.33
N GLY A 105 -7.67 -13.65 5.34
CA GLY A 105 -8.60 -12.77 4.63
C GLY A 105 -8.39 -11.26 4.85
N GLY A 106 -7.34 -10.86 5.56
CA GLY A 106 -6.87 -9.48 5.70
C GLY A 106 -5.83 -9.09 4.65
N ASP A 107 -6.09 -9.31 3.37
CA ASP A 107 -5.05 -9.29 2.31
C ASP A 107 -4.56 -7.88 1.95
N THR A 108 -5.20 -6.83 2.46
CA THR A 108 -4.86 -5.46 2.06
C THR A 108 -3.64 -4.97 2.85
N GLU A 109 -2.51 -4.98 2.18
CA GLU A 109 -1.23 -4.48 2.67
C GLU A 109 -1.25 -2.96 2.87
N VAL A 110 -0.69 -2.50 3.97
CA VAL A 110 -0.55 -1.07 4.25
C VAL A 110 0.73 -0.55 3.62
N HIS A 111 0.67 0.63 3.01
CA HIS A 111 1.78 1.23 2.27
C HIS A 111 2.02 2.68 2.67
N TYR A 112 3.27 3.13 2.51
CA TYR A 112 3.65 4.54 2.56
C TYR A 112 4.78 4.83 1.57
N GLY A 113 4.55 5.77 0.65
CA GLY A 113 5.60 6.27 -0.23
C GLY A 113 6.21 5.18 -1.13
N GLY A 114 5.42 4.15 -1.46
CA GLY A 114 5.87 2.97 -2.22
C GLY A 114 6.53 1.87 -1.40
N VAL A 115 6.65 2.02 -0.08
CA VAL A 115 7.12 0.97 0.83
C VAL A 115 5.91 0.23 1.41
N GLN A 116 5.88 -1.08 1.26
CA GLN A 116 4.96 -1.95 1.98
C GLN A 116 5.34 -2.00 3.46
N LEU A 117 4.41 -1.65 4.34
CA LEU A 117 4.60 -1.52 5.79
C LEU A 117 4.19 -2.76 6.58
N THR A 118 3.24 -3.56 6.09
CA THR A 118 2.73 -4.78 6.76
C THR A 118 3.04 -6.02 5.97
N HIS A 119 3.07 -7.19 6.63
CA HIS A 119 3.40 -8.49 6.05
C HIS A 119 4.84 -8.56 5.50
N ARG A 120 5.75 -7.85 6.17
CA ARG A 120 7.18 -7.86 5.90
C ARG A 120 7.96 -7.92 7.21
N PHE A 121 9.20 -8.37 7.15
CA PHE A 121 10.10 -8.27 8.30
C PHE A 121 10.26 -6.82 8.73
N LEU A 122 10.12 -6.58 10.03
CA LEU A 122 10.10 -5.25 10.62
C LEU A 122 11.40 -4.49 10.32
N ASP A 123 12.55 -5.16 10.44
CA ASP A 123 13.86 -4.55 10.18
C ASP A 123 14.01 -4.09 8.71
N ASP A 124 13.47 -4.87 7.77
CA ASP A 124 13.50 -4.50 6.34
C ASP A 124 12.62 -3.28 6.08
N VAL A 125 11.43 -3.22 6.69
CA VAL A 125 10.53 -2.05 6.59
C VAL A 125 11.22 -0.80 7.15
N VAL A 126 11.88 -0.92 8.31
CA VAL A 126 12.60 0.19 8.93
C VAL A 126 13.77 0.64 8.06
N ALA A 127 14.55 -0.30 7.50
CA ALA A 127 15.66 -0.01 6.62
C ALA A 127 15.22 0.74 5.34
N ASP A 128 14.13 0.29 4.71
CA ASP A 128 13.56 0.93 3.52
C ASP A 128 13.07 2.36 3.82
N LEU A 129 12.40 2.56 4.95
CA LEU A 129 11.96 3.89 5.38
C LEU A 129 13.13 4.83 5.71
N HIS A 130 14.20 4.32 6.31
CA HIS A 130 15.43 5.08 6.54
C HIS A 130 16.13 5.43 5.22
N ALA A 131 16.13 4.53 4.23
CA ALA A 131 16.66 4.79 2.90
C ALA A 131 15.90 5.89 2.16
N LEU A 132 14.61 6.06 2.44
CA LEU A 132 13.79 7.20 1.99
C LEU A 132 14.03 8.50 2.78
N GLY A 133 14.86 8.45 3.84
CA GLY A 133 15.23 9.61 4.64
C GLY A 133 14.31 9.86 5.85
N HIS A 134 13.44 8.91 6.20
CA HIS A 134 12.62 9.02 7.40
C HIS A 134 13.40 8.60 8.64
N THR A 135 13.30 9.39 9.72
CA THR A 135 13.93 9.08 11.01
C THR A 135 12.90 8.50 11.97
N SER A 136 13.33 7.57 12.81
CA SER A 136 12.50 6.96 13.85
C SER A 136 13.23 6.81 15.19
N THR A 137 12.44 6.64 16.24
CA THR A 137 12.88 6.23 17.57
C THR A 137 12.41 4.79 17.80
N PRO A 138 13.27 3.87 18.29
CA PRO A 138 12.83 2.55 18.70
C PRO A 138 11.81 2.64 19.85
N SER A 139 10.77 1.81 19.80
CA SER A 139 9.81 1.61 20.88
C SER A 139 9.87 0.17 21.38
N ASP A 140 9.06 -0.18 22.39
CA ASP A 140 9.09 -1.50 23.05
C ASP A 140 8.93 -2.67 22.04
N ILE A 141 8.08 -2.48 21.03
CA ILE A 141 7.69 -3.53 20.08
C ILE A 141 7.79 -3.08 18.61
N GLY A 142 8.49 -1.98 18.33
CA GLY A 142 8.52 -1.38 17.01
C GLY A 142 9.35 -0.11 16.88
N HIS A 143 8.94 0.75 15.94
CA HIS A 143 9.59 2.04 15.66
C HIS A 143 8.57 3.14 15.42
N ASP A 144 8.75 4.27 16.12
CA ASP A 144 7.94 5.47 15.97
C ASP A 144 8.64 6.46 15.03
N PHE A 145 8.06 6.70 13.87
CA PHE A 145 8.60 7.59 12.85
C PHE A 145 8.15 9.03 13.08
N HIS A 146 9.11 9.96 13.02
CA HIS A 146 8.86 11.40 13.26
C HIS A 146 7.84 12.02 12.31
N VAL A 147 7.59 11.37 11.17
CA VAL A 147 6.59 11.81 10.19
C VAL A 147 5.14 11.53 10.63
N GLY A 148 4.91 10.79 11.71
CA GLY A 148 3.57 10.61 12.31
C GLY A 148 2.95 9.24 12.06
N PHE A 149 3.74 8.18 12.14
CA PHE A 149 3.22 6.81 12.25
C PHE A 149 4.22 5.92 12.98
N SER A 150 3.79 4.73 13.39
CA SER A 150 4.66 3.67 13.89
C SER A 150 4.36 2.34 13.21
N VAL A 151 5.40 1.51 13.09
CA VAL A 151 5.33 0.12 12.63
C VAL A 151 5.77 -0.77 13.77
N TRP A 152 5.06 -1.87 14.00
CA TRP A 152 5.32 -2.71 15.16
C TRP A 152 4.79 -4.14 14.97
N SER A 153 5.29 -5.03 15.82
CA SER A 153 4.95 -6.44 15.84
C SER A 153 4.29 -6.83 17.15
N MET A 154 3.19 -7.60 17.10
CA MET A 154 2.65 -8.30 18.26
C MET A 154 3.12 -9.75 18.36
N HIS A 155 3.98 -10.21 17.44
CA HIS A 155 4.36 -11.61 17.31
C HIS A 155 3.14 -12.53 17.10
N SER A 156 2.12 -12.02 16.38
CA SER A 156 0.98 -12.82 15.90
C SER A 156 1.34 -13.59 14.62
N LEU A 157 2.28 -13.06 13.83
CA LEU A 157 2.92 -13.66 12.67
C LEU A 157 4.39 -13.96 12.99
N TRP A 158 4.86 -15.06 12.44
CA TRP A 158 6.16 -15.65 12.69
C TRP A 158 6.98 -15.59 11.40
N ALA A 159 8.30 -15.68 11.49
CA ALA A 159 9.15 -15.61 10.31
C ALA A 159 8.78 -16.66 9.24
N GLY A 160 8.42 -17.88 9.67
CA GLY A 160 7.95 -18.97 8.81
C GLY A 160 6.67 -18.66 8.02
N ASP A 161 5.85 -17.70 8.46
CA ASP A 161 4.66 -17.26 7.71
C ASP A 161 5.05 -16.46 6.45
N LEU A 162 6.24 -15.84 6.43
CA LEU A 162 6.75 -15.03 5.30
C LEU A 162 7.87 -15.73 4.53
N ASP A 163 8.68 -16.52 5.21
CA ASP A 163 9.87 -17.19 4.68
C ASP A 163 9.79 -18.70 4.95
N PRO A 164 9.44 -19.53 3.96
CA PRO A 164 9.33 -20.98 4.13
C PRO A 164 10.63 -21.67 4.54
N GLU A 165 11.78 -20.98 4.39
CA GLU A 165 13.09 -21.49 4.77
C GLU A 165 13.53 -21.00 6.17
N ALA A 166 12.69 -20.21 6.85
CA ALA A 166 12.95 -19.79 8.22
C ALA A 166 12.97 -21.00 9.17
N ASP A 167 13.88 -20.95 10.13
CA ASP A 167 13.94 -21.88 11.25
C ASP A 167 12.69 -21.71 12.14
N GLU A 168 12.30 -22.77 12.84
CA GLU A 168 11.30 -22.72 13.92
C GLU A 168 11.70 -21.72 15.02
N ASP A 169 13.01 -21.53 15.24
CA ASP A 169 13.58 -20.59 16.22
C ASP A 169 13.93 -19.21 15.61
N ASP A 170 13.45 -18.88 14.40
CA ASP A 170 13.75 -17.59 13.77
C ASP A 170 12.99 -16.42 14.43
N GLU A 171 13.74 -15.60 15.18
CA GLU A 171 13.21 -14.48 15.97
C GLU A 171 12.94 -13.19 15.15
N ARG A 172 13.07 -13.22 13.81
CA ARG A 172 12.80 -12.02 12.99
C ARG A 172 11.34 -11.58 13.12
N ALA A 173 11.13 -10.39 13.69
CA ALA A 173 9.81 -9.83 13.90
C ALA A 173 9.14 -9.45 12.57
N VAL A 174 7.84 -9.74 12.46
CA VAL A 174 7.00 -9.32 11.33
C VAL A 174 6.25 -8.04 11.68
N SER A 175 6.29 -7.06 10.78
CA SER A 175 5.47 -5.85 10.89
C SER A 175 4.00 -6.19 10.59
N GLU A 176 3.19 -6.18 11.64
CA GLU A 176 1.79 -6.62 11.61
C GLU A 176 0.80 -5.47 11.69
N THR A 177 1.22 -4.37 12.29
CA THR A 177 0.35 -3.24 12.57
C THR A 177 1.06 -1.93 12.28
N VAL A 178 0.29 -1.00 11.72
CA VAL A 178 0.68 0.39 11.53
C VAL A 178 -0.22 1.26 12.39
N SER A 179 0.37 2.11 13.22
CA SER A 179 -0.37 3.12 13.97
C SER A 179 -0.12 4.50 13.37
N VAL A 180 -1.16 5.28 13.13
CA VAL A 180 -1.08 6.61 12.52
C VAL A 180 -1.69 7.65 13.46
N ALA A 181 -0.89 8.65 13.82
CA ALA A 181 -1.26 9.77 14.69
C ALA A 181 -0.22 10.90 14.56
N PRO A 182 -0.51 12.15 15.01
CA PRO A 182 0.51 13.18 15.14
C PRO A 182 1.69 12.67 15.99
N TYR A 183 2.92 13.07 15.66
CA TYR A 183 4.11 12.50 16.30
C TYR A 183 4.10 12.64 17.84
N ASP A 184 3.61 13.76 18.35
CA ASP A 184 3.49 14.03 19.79
C ASP A 184 2.62 13.00 20.53
N TYR A 185 1.74 12.29 19.83
CA TYR A 185 0.97 11.17 20.39
C TYR A 185 1.89 10.03 20.87
N PHE A 186 2.95 9.73 20.11
CA PHE A 186 3.87 8.64 20.41
C PHE A 186 4.91 9.02 21.47
N THR A 187 5.23 10.31 21.58
CA THR A 187 6.21 10.80 22.58
C THR A 187 5.58 11.24 23.90
N GLY A 188 4.26 11.07 24.06
CA GLY A 188 3.55 11.37 25.30
C GLY A 188 3.46 12.87 25.60
N GLY A 189 3.02 13.66 24.61
CA GLY A 189 2.95 15.13 24.65
C GLY A 189 2.40 15.78 25.92
#